data_AF-A0AAV1ZT57-F1
#
_entry.id   AF-A0AAV1ZT57-F1
#
_cell.length_a   1.000
_cell.length_b   1.000
_cell.length_c   1.000
_cell.angle_alpha   90.00
_cell.angle_beta   90.00
_cell.angle_gamma   90.00
#
_symmetry.space_group_name_H-M   'P 1'
#
loop_
_entity.id
_entity.type
_entity.pdbx_description
1 polymer ?
#
loop_
_entity_poly.entity_id
_entity_poly.type
_entity_poly.pdbx_seq_one_letter_code
_entity_poly.pdbx_strand_id
1 'polypeptide(L)'
;MYQVIVKMQLELDRLSKVNKELSHRNRYLQKQLYTLVEEKSDLQANIQNQQKECVDLQAQLSIAVKENMDLSSVEDQKKLDLQGKLIISLDDPNRPRFTLDELRHILFERNDLKAKISDLEDELSLHKPKNLTSSTSCSTISTGAEEEDLPVQGPINKEPEDKLYPEKKKLGIRRFFPSVTWPKLM
;
A
#
# COMPACT_ATOMS: atom_id res chain seq x y z
N MET A 1 99.30 -6.00 -13.30
CA MET A 1 98.52 -4.76 -13.57
C MET A 1 97.38 -5.02 -14.57
N TYR A 2 97.65 -5.57 -15.76
CA TYR A 2 96.63 -5.86 -16.79
C TYR A 2 95.46 -6.76 -16.31
N GLN A 3 95.74 -7.89 -15.65
CA GLN A 3 94.69 -8.78 -15.13
C GLN A 3 93.77 -8.12 -14.09
N VAL A 4 94.28 -7.18 -13.29
CA VAL A 4 93.47 -6.44 -12.31
C VAL A 4 92.52 -5.49 -13.03
N ILE A 5 92.98 -4.83 -14.10
CA ILE A 5 92.16 -3.95 -14.94
C ILE A 5 91.02 -4.75 -15.61
N VAL A 6 91.33 -5.89 -16.21
CA VAL A 6 90.32 -6.76 -16.86
C VAL A 6 89.28 -7.26 -15.84
N LYS A 7 89.71 -7.69 -14.65
CA LYS A 7 88.79 -8.13 -13.60
C LYS A 7 87.86 -6.99 -13.14
N MET A 8 88.41 -5.79 -12.93
CA MET A 8 87.59 -4.63 -12.56
C MET A 8 86.61 -4.23 -13.67
N GLN A 9 87.01 -4.30 -14.94
CA GLN A 9 86.11 -4.03 -16.07
C GLN A 9 84.93 -5.00 -16.12
N LEU A 10 85.19 -6.31 -15.91
CA LEU A 10 84.13 -7.32 -15.85
C LEU A 10 83.13 -7.07 -14.70
N GLU A 11 83.64 -6.67 -13.53
CA GLU A 11 82.77 -6.32 -12.40
C GLU A 11 81.94 -5.05 -12.68
N LEU A 12 82.52 -4.03 -13.32
CA LEU A 12 81.78 -2.84 -13.74
C LEU A 12 80.66 -3.17 -14.74
N ASP A 13 80.95 -4.03 -15.72
CA ASP A 13 79.95 -4.47 -16.70
C ASP A 13 78.83 -5.28 -16.04
N ARG A 14 79.17 -6.15 -15.08
CA ARG A 14 78.20 -6.89 -14.27
C ARG A 14 77.33 -5.95 -13.45
N LEU A 15 77.92 -5.01 -12.72
CA LEU A 15 77.20 -4.02 -11.92
C LEU A 15 76.30 -3.14 -12.80
N SER A 16 76.76 -2.74 -13.98
CA SER A 16 75.99 -1.97 -14.96
C SER A 16 74.74 -2.75 -15.41
N LYS A 17 74.86 -4.06 -15.68
CA LYS A 17 73.71 -4.92 -16.02
C LYS A 17 72.71 -5.01 -14.87
N VAL A 18 73.17 -5.30 -13.65
CA VAL A 18 72.31 -5.41 -12.47
C VAL A 18 71.60 -4.07 -12.19
N ASN A 19 72.31 -2.95 -12.31
CA ASN A 19 71.71 -1.63 -12.09
C ASN A 19 70.62 -1.30 -13.12
N LYS A 20 70.84 -1.66 -14.39
CA LYS A 20 69.81 -1.53 -15.44
C LYS A 20 68.58 -2.38 -15.11
N GLU A 21 68.77 -3.63 -14.70
CA GLU A 21 67.69 -4.54 -14.31
C GLU A 21 66.90 -4.00 -13.11
N LEU A 22 67.59 -3.55 -12.06
CA LEU A 22 66.98 -2.91 -10.90
C LEU A 22 66.17 -1.67 -11.29
N SER A 23 66.70 -0.84 -12.18
CA SER A 23 65.98 0.34 -12.69
C SER A 23 64.71 -0.03 -13.46
N HIS A 24 64.74 -1.11 -14.24
CA HIS A 24 63.56 -1.61 -14.95
C HIS A 24 62.52 -2.17 -13.98
N ARG A 25 62.97 -2.97 -13.00
CA ARG A 25 62.11 -3.53 -11.97
C ARG A 25 61.48 -2.45 -11.09
N ASN A 26 62.23 -1.40 -10.75
CA ASN A 26 61.72 -0.26 -10.02
C ASN A 26 60.61 0.47 -10.80
N ARG A 27 60.80 0.73 -12.09
CA ARG A 27 59.74 1.31 -12.94
C ARG A 27 58.50 0.42 -13.03
N TYR A 28 58.68 -0.89 -13.11
CA TYR A 28 57.57 -1.84 -13.13
C TYR A 28 56.79 -1.88 -11.81
N LEU A 29 57.49 -1.85 -10.68
CA LEU A 29 56.87 -1.79 -9.35
C LEU A 29 56.16 -0.45 -9.12
N GLN A 30 56.72 0.66 -9.57
CA GLN A 30 56.06 1.96 -9.52
C GLN A 30 54.74 1.95 -10.29
N LYS A 31 54.72 1.39 -11.51
CA LYS A 31 53.48 1.27 -12.30
C LYS A 31 52.42 0.44 -11.58
N GLN A 32 52.80 -0.73 -11.05
CA GLN A 32 51.86 -1.55 -10.27
C GLN A 32 51.34 -0.84 -9.03
N LEU A 33 52.20 -0.07 -8.34
CA LEU A 33 51.78 0.72 -7.19
C LEU A 33 50.70 1.73 -7.59
N TYR A 34 50.87 2.45 -8.70
CA TYR A 34 49.85 3.39 -9.19
C TYR A 34 48.53 2.68 -9.51
N THR A 35 48.57 1.55 -10.22
CA THR A 35 47.37 0.76 -10.52
C THR A 35 46.66 0.28 -9.25
N LEU A 36 47.39 -0.24 -8.28
CA LEU A 36 46.81 -0.68 -7.00
C LEU A 36 46.20 0.47 -6.20
N VAL A 37 46.80 1.67 -6.25
CA VAL A 37 46.25 2.86 -5.59
C VAL A 37 44.95 3.31 -6.26
N GLU A 38 44.88 3.28 -7.58
CA GLU A 38 43.67 3.59 -8.35
C GLU A 38 42.55 2.58 -8.03
N GLU A 39 42.82 1.27 -8.14
CA GLU A 39 41.86 0.21 -7.80
C GLU A 39 41.37 0.32 -6.35
N LYS A 40 42.28 0.60 -5.40
CA LYS A 40 41.90 0.84 -4.01
C LYS A 40 40.96 2.03 -3.89
N SER A 41 41.22 3.12 -4.61
CA SER A 41 40.39 4.32 -4.56
C SER A 41 38.98 4.08 -5.12
N ASP A 42 38.87 3.31 -6.20
CA ASP A 42 37.58 2.91 -6.79
C ASP A 42 36.79 2.01 -5.84
N LEU A 43 37.44 1.01 -5.24
CA LEU A 43 36.80 0.13 -4.26
C LEU A 43 36.33 0.91 -3.03
N GLN A 44 37.13 1.87 -2.56
CA GLN A 44 36.75 2.73 -1.44
C GLN A 44 35.53 3.60 -1.77
N ALA A 45 35.46 4.17 -2.97
CA ALA A 45 34.29 4.92 -3.43
C ALA A 45 33.03 4.03 -3.51
N ASN A 46 33.16 2.80 -4.02
CA ASN A 46 32.06 1.85 -4.08
C ASN A 46 31.53 1.48 -2.68
N ILE A 47 32.43 1.22 -1.72
CA ILE A 47 32.03 0.94 -0.33
C ILE A 47 31.29 2.13 0.28
N GLN A 48 31.77 3.37 0.05
CA GLN A 48 31.09 4.56 0.56
C GLN A 48 29.70 4.74 -0.05
N ASN A 49 29.54 4.49 -1.34
CA ASN A 49 28.25 4.54 -2.02
C ASN A 49 27.27 3.50 -1.45
N GLN A 50 27.73 2.25 -1.26
CA GLN A 50 26.91 1.19 -0.66
C GLN A 50 26.53 1.49 0.79
N GLN A 51 27.45 2.03 1.58
CA GLN A 51 27.14 2.47 2.95
C GLN A 51 26.05 3.53 2.98
N LYS A 52 26.11 4.51 2.07
CA LYS A 52 25.08 5.53 1.93
C LYS A 52 23.73 4.92 1.54
N GLU A 53 23.72 4.01 0.56
CA GLU A 53 22.50 3.32 0.14
C GLU A 53 21.86 2.52 1.29
N CYS A 54 22.66 1.79 2.08
CA CYS A 54 22.17 1.09 3.26
C CYS A 54 21.51 2.04 4.28
N VAL A 55 22.11 3.22 4.51
CA VAL A 55 21.52 4.24 5.41
C VAL A 55 20.21 4.78 4.84
N ASP A 56 20.17 5.07 3.54
CA ASP A 56 18.97 5.58 2.86
C ASP A 56 17.83 4.54 2.92
N LEU A 57 18.13 3.26 2.67
CA LEU A 57 17.17 2.16 2.79
C LEU A 57 16.69 1.97 4.24
N GLN A 58 17.58 2.08 5.23
CA GLN A 58 17.20 2.00 6.63
C GLN A 58 16.26 3.14 7.03
N ALA A 59 16.49 4.35 6.52
CA ALA A 59 15.60 5.48 6.72
C ALA A 59 14.23 5.25 6.08
N GLN A 60 14.19 4.77 4.83
CA GLN A 60 12.94 4.43 4.14
C GLN A 60 12.14 3.35 4.88
N LEU A 61 12.81 2.29 5.34
CA LEU A 61 12.18 1.22 6.11
C LEU A 61 11.62 1.76 7.43
N SER A 62 12.34 2.64 8.11
CA SER A 62 11.86 3.28 9.34
C SER A 62 10.60 4.11 9.10
N ILE A 63 10.53 4.83 7.98
CA ILE A 63 9.35 5.60 7.57
C ILE A 63 8.18 4.65 7.26
N ALA A 64 8.40 3.62 6.45
CA ALA A 64 7.36 2.66 6.07
C ALA A 64 6.81 1.87 7.28
N VAL A 65 7.68 1.49 8.24
CA VAL A 65 7.26 0.86 9.49
C VAL A 65 6.36 1.80 10.28
N LYS A 66 6.74 3.08 10.41
CA LYS A 66 5.93 4.07 11.11
C LYS A 66 4.57 4.27 10.43
N GLU A 67 4.54 4.41 9.11
CA GLU A 67 3.30 4.54 8.34
C GLU A 67 2.37 3.32 8.54
N ASN A 68 2.93 2.10 8.50
CA ASN A 68 2.15 0.89 8.77
C ASN A 68 1.58 0.84 10.20
N MET A 69 2.34 1.31 11.20
CA MET A 69 1.83 1.44 12.57
C MET A 69 0.70 2.47 12.66
N ASP A 70 0.87 3.62 12.01
CA ASP A 70 -0.15 4.67 11.97
C ASP A 70 -1.44 4.16 11.29
N LEU A 71 -1.32 3.43 10.16
CA LEU A 71 -2.46 2.80 9.47
C LEU A 71 -3.19 1.77 10.35
N SER A 72 -2.44 0.89 11.03
CA SER A 72 -3.01 -0.09 11.96
C SER A 72 -3.77 0.58 13.10
N SER A 73 -3.22 1.67 13.65
CA SER A 73 -3.86 2.43 14.73
C SER A 73 -5.19 3.06 14.29
N VAL A 74 -5.28 3.53 13.04
CA VAL A 74 -6.53 4.06 12.44
C VAL A 74 -7.54 2.94 12.21
N GLU A 75 -7.08 1.75 11.81
CA GLU A 75 -7.93 0.56 11.67
C GLU A 75 -8.54 0.12 13.00
N ASP A 76 -7.75 0.14 14.08
CA ASP A 76 -8.23 -0.16 15.43
C ASP A 76 -9.15 0.94 15.98
N GLN A 77 -8.92 2.21 15.62
CA GLN A 77 -9.88 3.29 15.94
C GLN A 77 -11.22 3.11 15.19
N LYS A 78 -11.21 2.63 13.94
CA LYS A 78 -12.44 2.33 13.18
C LYS A 78 -13.17 1.08 13.69
N LYS A 79 -12.48 0.13 14.34
CA LYS A 79 -13.13 -1.03 15.00
C LYS A 79 -14.08 -0.63 16.13
N LEU A 80 -13.91 0.55 16.73
CA LEU A 80 -14.76 1.01 17.83
C LEU A 80 -16.19 1.41 17.37
N ASP A 81 -16.45 1.53 16.07
CA ASP A 81 -17.78 1.83 15.49
C ASP A 81 -18.44 0.57 14.86
N LEU A 82 -18.23 -0.60 15.46
CA LEU A 82 -18.85 -1.88 15.06
C LEU A 82 -20.03 -2.27 15.97
N GLN A 83 -20.76 -1.32 16.53
CA GLN A 83 -22.03 -1.63 17.20
C GLN A 83 -23.03 -2.20 16.17
N GLY A 84 -23.17 -3.53 16.15
CA GLY A 84 -24.10 -4.27 15.30
C GLY A 84 -23.47 -5.16 14.22
N LYS A 85 -22.13 -5.20 14.09
CA LYS A 85 -21.44 -6.14 13.20
C LYS A 85 -20.65 -7.14 14.03
N LEU A 86 -20.74 -8.42 13.66
CA LEU A 86 -20.01 -9.52 14.31
C LEU A 86 -18.53 -9.15 14.43
N ILE A 87 -18.07 -8.91 15.66
CA ILE A 87 -16.66 -8.64 15.96
C ILE A 87 -15.94 -9.97 15.80
N ILE A 88 -15.41 -10.24 14.62
CA ILE A 88 -14.59 -11.42 14.35
C ILE A 88 -13.15 -11.06 14.72
N SER A 89 -12.62 -11.71 15.75
CA SER A 89 -11.21 -11.60 16.12
C SER A 89 -10.33 -11.98 14.93
N LEU A 90 -9.44 -11.06 14.51
CA LEU A 90 -8.55 -11.27 13.36
C LEU A 90 -7.54 -12.43 13.61
N ASP A 91 -7.27 -12.74 14.88
CA ASP A 91 -6.31 -13.74 15.33
C ASP A 91 -6.91 -15.15 15.54
N ASP A 92 -8.18 -15.39 15.23
CA ASP A 92 -8.78 -16.72 15.40
C ASP A 92 -8.20 -17.75 14.40
N PRO A 93 -7.51 -18.81 14.86
CA PRO A 93 -6.96 -19.86 14.01
C PRO A 93 -8.03 -20.69 13.30
N ASN A 94 -9.24 -20.79 13.85
CA ASN A 94 -10.35 -21.55 13.28
C ASN A 94 -11.25 -20.70 12.38
N ARG A 95 -10.87 -19.44 12.11
CA ARG A 95 -11.60 -18.58 11.20
C ARG A 95 -11.56 -19.17 9.79
N PRO A 96 -12.71 -19.41 9.14
CA PRO A 96 -12.72 -19.81 7.73
C PRO A 96 -12.08 -18.70 6.90
N ARG A 97 -10.94 -19.01 6.28
CA ARG A 97 -10.17 -18.10 5.43
C ARG A 97 -10.39 -18.52 3.99
N PHE A 98 -11.15 -17.71 3.25
CA PHE A 98 -11.25 -17.88 1.81
C PHE A 98 -9.97 -17.36 1.14
N THR A 99 -9.46 -18.10 0.17
CA THR A 99 -8.46 -17.60 -0.77
C THR A 99 -9.08 -16.54 -1.69
N LEU A 100 -8.26 -15.69 -2.32
CA LEU A 100 -8.76 -14.74 -3.31
C LEU A 100 -9.47 -15.43 -4.48
N ASP A 101 -9.04 -16.64 -4.82
CA ASP A 101 -9.64 -17.42 -5.92
C ASP A 101 -10.99 -18.00 -5.53
N GLU A 102 -11.14 -18.50 -4.30
CA GLU A 102 -12.43 -18.92 -3.75
C GLU A 102 -13.40 -17.74 -3.69
N LEU A 103 -12.94 -16.57 -3.24
CA LEU A 103 -13.80 -15.38 -3.18
C LEU A 103 -14.27 -14.96 -4.57
N ARG A 104 -13.38 -14.97 -5.56
CA ARG A 104 -13.74 -14.72 -6.96
C ARG A 104 -14.78 -15.74 -7.43
N HIS A 105 -14.52 -17.03 -7.19
CA HIS A 105 -15.41 -18.11 -7.59
C HIS A 105 -16.82 -17.96 -6.99
N ILE A 106 -16.91 -17.71 -5.68
CA ILE A 106 -18.18 -17.48 -4.97
C ILE A 106 -18.91 -16.27 -5.54
N LEU A 107 -18.20 -15.17 -5.85
CA LEU A 107 -18.81 -13.98 -6.44
C LEU A 107 -19.33 -14.24 -7.86
N PHE A 108 -18.60 -15.01 -8.66
CA PHE A 108 -19.05 -15.43 -9.99
C PHE A 108 -20.28 -16.31 -9.90
N GLU A 109 -20.27 -17.33 -9.04
CA GLU A 109 -21.40 -18.23 -8.82
C GLU A 109 -22.62 -17.45 -8.33
N ARG A 110 -22.46 -16.55 -7.35
CA ARG A 110 -23.53 -15.67 -6.88
C ARG A 110 -24.11 -14.83 -8.02
N ASN A 111 -23.27 -14.28 -8.90
CA ASN A 111 -23.75 -13.48 -10.03
C ASN A 111 -24.56 -14.32 -11.03
N ASP A 112 -24.07 -15.53 -11.34
CA ASP A 112 -24.73 -16.47 -12.24
C ASP A 112 -26.09 -16.91 -11.69
N LEU A 113 -26.13 -17.27 -10.40
CA LEU A 113 -27.38 -17.61 -9.71
C LEU A 113 -28.34 -16.42 -9.65
N LYS A 114 -27.84 -15.20 -9.42
CA LYS A 114 -28.67 -14.00 -9.41
C LYS A 114 -29.27 -13.72 -10.79
N ALA A 115 -28.52 -13.95 -11.87
CA ALA A 115 -29.06 -13.84 -13.23
C ALA A 115 -30.14 -14.88 -13.49
N LYS A 116 -29.89 -16.15 -13.15
CA LYS A 116 -30.89 -17.23 -13.27
C LYS A 116 -32.15 -16.96 -12.46
N ILE A 117 -32.01 -16.46 -11.24
CA ILE A 117 -33.16 -16.08 -10.40
C ILE A 117 -33.97 -14.97 -11.07
N SER A 118 -33.30 -13.94 -11.62
CA SER A 118 -33.97 -12.87 -12.37
C SER A 118 -34.76 -13.41 -13.56
N ASP A 119 -34.13 -14.29 -14.37
CA ASP A 119 -34.79 -14.89 -15.54
C ASP A 119 -36.01 -15.73 -15.12
N LEU A 120 -35.88 -16.52 -14.06
CA LEU A 120 -36.98 -17.34 -13.51
C LEU A 120 -38.10 -16.48 -12.92
N GLU A 121 -37.76 -15.39 -12.23
CA GLU A 121 -38.74 -14.42 -11.71
C GLU A 121 -39.51 -13.76 -12.86
N ASP A 122 -38.84 -13.41 -13.96
CA ASP A 122 -39.45 -12.87 -15.17
C ASP A 122 -40.40 -13.88 -15.83
N GLU A 123 -39.99 -15.14 -16.00
CA GLU A 123 -40.86 -16.22 -16.51
C GLU A 123 -42.09 -16.44 -15.61
N LEU A 124 -41.88 -16.52 -14.29
CA LEU A 124 -42.96 -16.71 -13.33
C LEU A 124 -43.95 -15.53 -13.34
N SER A 125 -43.45 -14.31 -13.55
CA SER A 125 -44.28 -13.11 -13.65
C SER A 125 -45.20 -13.15 -14.88
N LEU A 126 -44.75 -13.75 -15.98
CA LEU A 126 -45.52 -13.95 -17.21
C LEU A 126 -46.66 -14.95 -17.01
N HIS A 127 -46.41 -15.97 -16.19
CA HIS A 127 -47.34 -17.04 -15.89
C HIS A 127 -48.23 -16.79 -14.67
N LYS A 128 -47.95 -15.74 -13.89
CA LYS A 128 -48.83 -15.33 -12.79
C LYS A 128 -50.16 -14.87 -13.40
N PRO A 129 -51.29 -15.55 -13.12
CA PRO A 129 -52.56 -15.11 -13.65
C PRO A 129 -52.80 -13.68 -13.18
N LYS A 130 -52.91 -12.74 -14.13
CA LYS A 130 -53.55 -11.45 -13.87
C LYS A 130 -54.96 -11.82 -13.43
N ASN A 131 -55.22 -11.82 -12.12
CA ASN A 131 -56.57 -11.92 -11.59
C ASN A 131 -57.34 -10.68 -12.09
N LEU A 132 -57.94 -10.82 -13.27
CA LEU A 132 -59.04 -10.00 -13.72
C LEU A 132 -60.25 -10.38 -12.88
N THR A 133 -60.49 -9.66 -11.79
CA THR A 133 -61.83 -9.58 -11.21
C THR A 133 -62.13 -8.13 -10.87
N SER A 134 -62.70 -7.44 -11.86
CA SER A 134 -63.59 -6.32 -11.67
C SER A 134 -64.63 -6.64 -10.60
N SER A 135 -64.90 -5.66 -9.73
CA SER A 135 -66.21 -5.36 -9.11
C SER A 135 -67.20 -6.52 -9.00
N THR A 136 -67.39 -7.10 -7.80
CA THR A 136 -68.69 -7.52 -7.27
C THR A 136 -68.55 -7.78 -5.77
N SER A 137 -69.28 -7.00 -4.99
CA SER A 137 -69.62 -7.25 -3.59
C SER A 137 -70.32 -8.59 -3.40
N CYS A 138 -69.90 -9.41 -2.43
CA CYS A 138 -70.75 -9.99 -1.37
C CYS A 138 -70.13 -11.24 -0.70
N SER A 139 -70.37 -11.35 0.60
CA SER A 139 -70.54 -12.60 1.39
C SER A 139 -69.30 -13.32 1.95
N THR A 140 -68.98 -12.94 3.19
CA THR A 140 -68.86 -13.85 4.35
C THR A 140 -68.24 -15.24 4.13
N ILE A 141 -66.97 -15.40 4.51
CA ILE A 141 -66.48 -16.61 5.19
C ILE A 141 -65.52 -16.18 6.31
N SER A 142 -65.85 -16.63 7.51
CA SER A 142 -65.06 -16.49 8.73
C SER A 142 -64.11 -17.68 8.83
N THR A 143 -62.80 -17.46 8.73
CA THR A 143 -61.74 -18.37 9.20
C THR A 143 -60.38 -17.66 9.23
N GLY A 144 -59.75 -17.62 10.41
CA GLY A 144 -58.29 -17.66 10.56
C GLY A 144 -57.52 -16.34 10.34
N ALA A 145 -56.89 -15.88 11.42
CA ALA A 145 -55.89 -14.83 11.48
C ALA A 145 -54.87 -14.87 10.33
N GLU A 146 -54.77 -13.77 9.57
CA GLU A 146 -53.51 -13.09 9.24
C GLU A 146 -53.79 -11.58 9.18
N GLU A 147 -53.17 -10.85 10.10
CA GLU A 147 -53.06 -9.39 10.06
C GLU A 147 -52.16 -9.05 8.86
N GLU A 148 -52.74 -8.83 7.68
CA GLU A 148 -52.01 -8.15 6.60
C GLU A 148 -51.81 -6.69 7.04
N ASP A 149 -50.60 -6.41 7.51
CA ASP A 149 -50.14 -5.11 7.97
C ASP A 149 -50.24 -4.11 6.81
N LEU A 150 -51.35 -3.37 6.75
CA LEU A 150 -51.56 -2.26 5.83
C LEU A 150 -50.38 -1.28 6.00
N PRO A 151 -49.80 -0.68 4.95
CA PRO A 151 -48.72 0.28 5.13
C PRO A 151 -49.22 1.48 5.95
N VAL A 152 -48.89 1.47 7.25
CA VAL A 152 -49.14 2.59 8.16
C VAL A 152 -48.16 3.69 7.77
N GLN A 153 -48.60 4.57 6.88
CA GLN A 153 -47.87 5.80 6.61
C GLN A 153 -48.00 6.70 7.84
N GLY A 154 -47.05 6.55 8.76
CA GLY A 154 -46.98 7.34 9.99
C GLY A 154 -46.96 8.84 9.70
N PRO A 155 -47.31 9.69 10.69
CA PRO A 155 -47.23 11.15 10.54
C PRO A 155 -45.84 11.53 10.03
N ILE A 156 -45.78 12.24 8.89
CA ILE A 156 -44.52 12.67 8.30
C ILE A 156 -43.67 13.38 9.36
N ASN A 157 -42.44 12.93 9.56
CA ASN A 157 -41.53 13.58 10.51
C ASN A 157 -41.39 15.05 10.10
N LYS A 158 -41.91 15.96 10.91
CA LYS A 158 -41.66 17.39 10.71
C LYS A 158 -40.16 17.62 10.88
N GLU A 159 -39.53 18.19 9.86
CA GLU A 159 -38.12 18.54 9.96
C GLU A 159 -37.91 19.53 11.12
N PRO A 160 -36.82 19.38 11.90
CA PRO A 160 -36.47 20.33 12.95
C PRO A 160 -36.27 21.71 12.34
N GLU A 161 -36.80 22.75 13.00
CA GLU A 161 -36.82 24.14 12.50
C GLU A 161 -35.42 24.67 12.13
N ASP A 162 -34.38 24.12 12.75
CA ASP A 162 -32.97 24.43 12.48
C ASP A 162 -32.53 24.18 11.02
N LYS A 163 -33.21 23.28 10.29
CA LYS A 163 -32.93 23.03 8.86
C LYS A 163 -33.58 24.06 7.94
N LEU A 164 -34.76 24.56 8.30
CA LEU A 164 -35.50 25.55 7.52
C LEU A 164 -34.89 26.94 7.67
N TYR A 165 -34.35 27.24 8.85
CA TYR A 165 -33.70 28.52 9.16
C TYR A 165 -32.34 28.25 9.83
N PRO A 166 -31.29 27.96 9.05
CA PRO A 166 -29.96 27.78 9.61
C PRO A 166 -29.52 29.08 10.30
N GLU A 167 -29.55 29.09 11.63
CA GLU A 167 -28.97 30.18 12.41
C GLU A 167 -27.50 30.30 12.03
N LYS A 168 -27.09 31.49 11.57
CA LYS A 168 -25.69 31.80 11.25
C LYS A 168 -24.88 31.93 12.55
N LYS A 169 -24.69 30.84 13.28
CA LYS A 169 -23.72 30.77 14.37
C LYS A 169 -22.33 30.91 13.77
N LYS A 170 -21.59 31.94 14.18
CA LYS A 170 -20.21 32.16 13.78
C LYS A 170 -19.39 30.97 14.29
N LEU A 171 -19.11 30.00 13.43
CA LEU A 171 -18.22 28.89 13.74
C LEU A 171 -16.88 29.45 14.26
N GLY A 172 -16.49 29.04 15.47
CA GLY A 172 -15.34 29.54 16.22
C GLY A 172 -13.96 29.25 15.60
N ILE A 173 -13.93 28.73 14.37
CA ILE A 173 -12.71 28.45 13.59
C ILE A 173 -11.82 29.69 13.45
N ARG A 174 -12.40 30.90 13.46
CA ARG A 174 -11.62 32.16 13.45
C ARG A 174 -10.75 32.38 14.70
N ARG A 175 -10.89 31.60 15.77
CA ARG A 175 -10.04 31.70 16.96
C ARG A 175 -8.81 30.78 16.94
N PHE A 176 -8.76 29.81 16.04
CA PHE A 176 -7.63 28.88 15.93
C PHE A 176 -6.51 29.39 15.02
N PHE A 177 -6.82 30.31 14.11
CA PHE A 177 -5.83 30.92 13.22
C PHE A 177 -6.04 32.43 13.11
N PRO A 178 -5.46 33.23 14.02
CA PRO A 178 -5.58 34.70 14.00
C PRO A 178 -4.96 35.36 12.76
N SER A 179 -4.18 34.62 11.97
CA SER A 179 -3.47 35.13 10.80
C SER A 179 -3.33 34.07 9.71
N VAL A 180 -4.43 33.71 9.05
CA VAL A 180 -4.36 33.11 7.72
C VAL A 180 -4.84 34.16 6.74
N THR A 181 -3.90 34.98 6.27
CA THR A 181 -4.11 35.83 5.11
C THR A 181 -4.04 34.93 3.88
N TRP A 182 -5.20 34.58 3.34
CA TRP A 182 -5.29 33.93 2.04
C TRP A 182 -4.78 34.91 0.97
N PRO A 183 -3.85 34.51 0.08
CA PRO A 183 -3.42 35.36 -1.01
C PRO A 183 -4.61 35.62 -1.94
N LYS A 184 -4.86 36.90 -2.23
CA LYS A 184 -5.83 37.33 -3.22
C LYS A 184 -5.28 36.95 -4.59
N LEU A 185 -5.94 36.02 -5.29
CA LEU A 185 -5.63 35.75 -6.69
C LEU A 185 -5.86 37.05 -7.48
N MET A 186 -4.82 37.51 -8.19
CA MET A 186 -4.95 38.43 -9.32
C MET A 186 -5.36 37.66 -10.56
#